data_AF-A0A4Z0MT80-F1
#
_entry.id   AF-A0A4Z0MT80-F1
#
_cell.length_a   1.000
_cell.length_b   1.000
_cell.length_c   1.000
_cell.angle_alpha   90.00
_cell.angle_beta   90.00
_cell.angle_gamma   90.00
#
_symmetry.space_group_name_H-M   'P 1'
#
loop_
_entity.id
_entity.type
_entity.pdbx_description
1 polymer ?
#
loop_
_entity_poly.entity_id
_entity_poly.type
_entity_poly.pdbx_seq_one_letter_code
_entity_poly.pdbx_strand_id
1 'polypeptide(L)'
;MFDKLETLEDLFQHELKDLYSAENQLVKALPQMAAAAKDGRLRAGIERHLKETQQQVERLERIGKSMDIDLDGETCKAMEGLIKEGQKTLSENATDEVMDAAIIAASQRIEHYEISGYGTAAHYAERLGYDEAAQLLRQTLDEEQLTDTKLNDLAKSYINQKAM
;
A
#
# COMPACT_ATOMS: atom_id res chain seq x y z
N MET A 1 11.88 -16.78 -3.18
CA MET A 1 11.72 -17.41 -4.51
C MET A 1 11.07 -18.78 -4.36
N PHE A 2 9.82 -18.90 -4.81
CA PHE A 2 9.13 -20.18 -4.90
C PHE A 2 9.75 -21.00 -6.04
N ASP A 3 10.19 -22.22 -5.77
CA ASP A 3 10.80 -23.08 -6.81
C ASP A 3 9.77 -23.53 -7.86
N LYS A 4 8.46 -23.47 -7.55
CA LYS A 4 7.35 -23.65 -8.50
C LYS A 4 6.01 -23.18 -7.93
N LEU A 5 5.17 -22.55 -8.76
CA LEU A 5 3.76 -22.25 -8.45
C LEU A 5 2.89 -23.24 -9.23
N GLU A 6 2.25 -24.19 -8.57
CA GLU A 6 1.47 -25.26 -9.21
C GLU A 6 -0.03 -25.17 -8.92
N THR A 7 -0.39 -24.53 -7.81
CA THR A 7 -1.76 -24.46 -7.30
C THR A 7 -2.18 -23.02 -6.98
N LEU A 8 -3.49 -22.83 -6.82
CA LEU A 8 -4.02 -21.55 -6.34
C LEU A 8 -3.57 -21.24 -4.90
N GLU A 9 -3.32 -22.28 -4.10
CA GLU A 9 -2.74 -22.14 -2.77
C GLU A 9 -1.33 -21.53 -2.84
N ASP A 10 -0.49 -22.02 -3.76
CA ASP A 10 0.86 -21.47 -3.95
C ASP A 10 0.81 -19.99 -4.36
N LEU A 11 -0.13 -19.64 -5.25
CA LEU A 11 -0.36 -18.25 -5.65
C LEU A 11 -0.85 -17.40 -4.48
N PHE A 12 -1.79 -17.90 -3.68
CA PHE A 12 -2.28 -17.18 -2.50
C PHE A 12 -1.16 -16.91 -1.50
N GLN A 13 -0.33 -17.92 -1.20
CA GLN A 13 0.83 -17.74 -0.32
C GLN A 13 1.84 -16.75 -0.90
N HIS A 14 2.09 -16.80 -2.21
CA HIS A 14 2.93 -15.82 -2.90
C HIS A 14 2.39 -14.39 -2.73
N GLU A 15 1.10 -14.17 -2.98
CA GLU A 15 0.46 -12.86 -2.80
C GLU A 15 0.57 -12.36 -1.35
N LEU A 16 0.36 -13.22 -0.35
CA LEU A 16 0.51 -12.82 1.05
C LEU A 16 1.94 -12.38 1.38
N LYS A 17 2.96 -13.09 0.88
CA LYS A 17 4.37 -12.71 1.09
C LYS A 17 4.72 -11.41 0.36
N ASP A 18 4.22 -11.23 -0.86
CA ASP A 18 4.45 -10.01 -1.63
C ASP A 18 3.80 -8.78 -0.95
N LEU A 19 2.53 -8.89 -0.55
CA LEU A 19 1.83 -7.85 0.21
C LEU A 19 2.53 -7.54 1.54
N TYR A 20 2.91 -8.57 2.30
CA TYR A 20 3.63 -8.36 3.57
C TYR A 20 4.95 -7.62 3.37
N SER A 21 5.67 -7.95 2.29
CA SER A 21 6.89 -7.25 1.90
C SER A 21 6.62 -5.81 1.46
N ALA A 22 5.54 -5.56 0.71
CA ALA A 22 5.14 -4.24 0.25
C ALA A 22 4.81 -3.32 1.43
N GLU A 23 3.96 -3.77 2.33
CA GLU A 23 3.52 -3.06 3.53
C GLU A 23 4.70 -2.67 4.44
N ASN A 24 5.62 -3.62 4.68
CA ASN A 24 6.82 -3.36 5.48
C ASN A 24 7.78 -2.36 4.82
N GLN A 25 7.81 -2.29 3.50
CA GLN A 25 8.55 -1.23 2.79
C GLN A 25 7.83 0.11 2.93
N LEU A 26 6.50 0.12 2.84
CA LEU A 26 5.68 1.32 2.93
C LEU A 26 5.74 1.95 4.32
N VAL A 27 5.70 1.16 5.41
CA VAL A 27 5.91 1.62 6.79
C VAL A 27 7.21 2.44 6.93
N LYS A 28 8.26 2.09 6.18
CA LYS A 28 9.55 2.81 6.19
C LYS A 28 9.54 4.06 5.31
N ALA A 29 8.76 4.07 4.25
CA ALA A 29 8.71 5.15 3.27
C ALA A 29 7.76 6.30 3.68
N LEU A 30 6.60 5.98 4.25
CA LEU A 30 5.56 6.96 4.61
C LEU A 30 6.06 8.11 5.52
N PRO A 31 6.93 7.89 6.54
CA PRO A 31 7.48 8.99 7.32
C PRO A 31 8.24 10.02 6.48
N GLN A 32 8.96 9.59 5.45
CA GLN A 32 9.70 10.48 4.55
C GLN A 32 8.74 11.27 3.66
N MET A 33 7.68 10.63 3.16
CA MET A 33 6.64 11.29 2.36
C MET A 33 5.87 12.33 3.19
N ALA A 34 5.52 12.01 4.43
CA ALA A 34 4.87 12.95 5.35
C ALA A 34 5.76 14.17 5.64
N ALA A 35 7.07 13.97 5.83
CA ALA A 35 8.02 15.05 6.05
C ALA A 35 8.18 15.97 4.83
N ALA A 36 8.04 15.42 3.62
CA ALA A 36 8.09 16.20 2.38
C ALA A 36 6.82 17.06 2.16
N ALA A 37 5.66 16.61 2.66
CA ALA A 37 4.37 17.28 2.48
C ALA A 37 4.28 18.63 3.21
N LYS A 38 3.95 19.69 2.46
CA LYS A 38 3.86 21.06 2.94
C LYS A 38 2.44 21.39 3.38
N ASP A 39 1.43 20.90 2.69
CA ASP A 39 0.04 20.99 3.12
C ASP A 39 -0.20 20.11 4.36
N GLY A 40 -0.69 20.74 5.43
CA GLY A 40 -0.93 20.05 6.70
C GLY A 40 -1.98 18.94 6.61
N ARG A 41 -2.94 19.00 5.68
CA ARG A 41 -3.94 17.94 5.51
C ARG A 41 -3.37 16.75 4.77
N LEU A 42 -2.54 16.98 3.75
CA LEU A 42 -1.82 15.91 3.06
C LEU A 42 -0.91 15.16 4.05
N ARG A 43 -0.10 15.90 4.81
CA ARG A 43 0.75 15.33 5.86
C ARG A 43 -0.04 14.49 6.86
N ALA A 44 -1.12 15.04 7.40
CA ALA A 44 -1.97 14.33 8.36
C ALA A 44 -2.67 13.09 7.74
N GLY A 45 -2.94 13.11 6.43
CA GLY A 45 -3.43 11.96 5.67
C GLY A 45 -2.39 10.85 5.61
N ILE A 46 -1.15 11.17 5.24
CA ILE A 46 -0.04 10.20 5.16
C ILE A 46 0.31 9.63 6.54
N GLU A 47 0.33 10.46 7.59
CA GLU A 47 0.57 10.00 8.97
C GLU A 47 -0.55 9.10 9.50
N ARG A 48 -1.78 9.28 9.03
CA ARG A 48 -2.89 8.38 9.34
C ARG A 48 -2.71 7.06 8.60
N HIS A 49 -2.43 7.13 7.30
CA HIS A 49 -2.22 5.95 6.48
C HIS A 49 -1.08 5.09 7.05
N LEU A 50 0.03 5.68 7.51
CA LEU A 50 1.09 4.94 8.22
C LEU A 50 0.58 4.09 9.40
N LYS A 51 -0.40 4.58 10.15
CA LYS A 51 -1.00 3.81 11.26
C LYS A 51 -1.94 2.72 10.76
N GLU A 52 -2.61 2.94 9.63
CA GLU A 52 -3.43 1.95 8.94
C GLU A 52 -2.51 0.83 8.39
N THR A 53 -1.45 1.18 7.65
CA THR A 53 -0.36 0.29 7.18
C THR A 53 0.22 -0.59 8.29
N GLN A 54 0.51 -0.03 9.46
CA GLN A 54 0.99 -0.83 10.60
C GLN A 54 -0.03 -1.88 11.05
N GLN A 55 -1.32 -1.56 11.06
CA GLN A 55 -2.37 -2.53 11.40
C GLN A 55 -2.59 -3.55 10.28
N GLN A 56 -2.37 -3.17 9.04
CA GLN A 56 -2.47 -4.05 7.88
C GLN A 56 -1.35 -5.10 7.90
N VAL A 57 -0.13 -4.72 8.27
CA VAL A 57 0.97 -5.66 8.60
C VAL A 57 0.53 -6.66 9.68
N GLU A 58 -0.02 -6.20 10.80
CA GLU A 58 -0.50 -7.07 11.87
C GLU A 58 -1.61 -8.05 11.41
N ARG A 59 -2.48 -7.62 10.48
CA ARG A 59 -3.50 -8.51 9.87
C ARG A 59 -2.87 -9.58 9.01
N LEU A 60 -1.89 -9.23 8.18
CA LEU A 60 -1.14 -10.21 7.39
C LEU A 60 -0.44 -11.22 8.30
N GLU A 61 0.23 -10.77 9.37
CA GLU A 61 0.86 -11.65 10.36
C GLU A 61 -0.15 -12.61 11.00
N ARG A 62 -1.36 -12.12 11.33
CA ARG A 62 -2.44 -12.97 11.85
C ARG A 62 -2.87 -14.04 10.84
N ILE A 63 -3.03 -13.67 9.56
CA ILE A 63 -3.36 -14.61 8.49
C ILE A 63 -2.26 -15.66 8.37
N GLY A 64 -1.00 -15.23 8.21
CA GLY A 64 0.15 -16.11 8.09
C GLY A 64 0.25 -17.10 9.24
N LYS A 65 0.10 -16.62 10.48
CA LYS A 65 0.10 -17.46 11.68
C LYS A 65 -1.06 -18.47 11.71
N SER A 66 -2.26 -18.07 11.28
CA SER A 66 -3.44 -18.96 11.28
C SER A 66 -3.31 -20.13 10.29
N MET A 67 -2.45 -19.97 9.28
CA MET A 67 -2.26 -20.91 8.19
C MET A 67 -0.88 -21.58 8.18
N ASP A 68 -0.04 -21.30 9.19
CA ASP A 68 1.35 -21.76 9.29
C ASP A 68 2.21 -21.36 8.06
N ILE A 69 1.97 -20.15 7.54
CA ILE A 69 2.73 -19.57 6.42
C ILE A 69 3.80 -18.64 6.99
N ASP A 70 5.06 -18.91 6.64
CA ASP A 70 6.16 -17.96 6.84
C ASP A 70 6.06 -16.82 5.82
N LEU A 71 5.75 -15.61 6.28
CA LEU A 71 5.57 -14.44 5.41
C LEU A 71 6.91 -13.82 4.96
N ASP A 72 8.02 -14.18 5.61
CA ASP A 72 9.34 -13.66 5.29
C ASP A 72 9.94 -14.33 4.03
N GLY A 73 11.03 -13.75 3.54
CA GLY A 73 11.86 -14.34 2.48
C GLY A 73 11.53 -13.92 1.05
N GLU A 74 10.58 -13.00 0.86
CA GLU A 74 10.25 -12.39 -0.44
C GLU A 74 10.40 -10.86 -0.41
N THR A 75 10.82 -10.28 -1.53
CA THR A 75 10.92 -8.81 -1.67
C THR A 75 10.01 -8.34 -2.78
N CYS A 76 8.96 -7.60 -2.42
CA CYS A 76 8.07 -6.99 -3.40
C CYS A 76 8.83 -5.95 -4.24
N LYS A 77 9.17 -6.33 -5.47
CA LYS A 77 9.92 -5.48 -6.41
C LYS A 77 9.08 -4.35 -7.00
N ALA A 78 7.78 -4.56 -7.11
CA ALA A 78 6.86 -3.53 -7.59
C ALA A 78 6.78 -2.38 -6.59
N MET A 79 6.52 -2.67 -5.31
CA MET A 79 6.50 -1.65 -4.26
C MET A 79 7.86 -0.95 -4.11
N GLU A 80 8.96 -1.69 -4.16
CA GLU A 80 10.32 -1.11 -4.16
C GLU A 80 10.48 -0.08 -5.31
N GLY A 81 9.98 -0.41 -6.50
CA GLY A 81 10.00 0.46 -7.67
C GLY A 81 9.14 1.71 -7.49
N LEU A 82 7.91 1.56 -7.01
CA LEU A 82 6.96 2.66 -6.78
C LEU A 82 7.51 3.65 -5.74
N ILE A 83 8.06 3.14 -4.63
CA ILE A 83 8.69 3.96 -3.60
C ILE A 83 9.89 4.73 -4.18
N LYS A 84 10.75 4.07 -4.97
CA LYS A 84 11.90 4.73 -5.62
C LYS A 84 11.46 5.81 -6.60
N GLU A 85 10.39 5.57 -7.36
CA GLU A 85 9.83 6.57 -8.27
C GLU A 85 9.32 7.80 -7.50
N GLY A 86 8.59 7.58 -6.41
CA GLY A 86 8.14 8.64 -5.50
C GLY A 86 9.32 9.42 -4.90
N GLN A 87 10.32 8.73 -4.35
CA GLN A 87 11.53 9.34 -3.78
C GLN A 87 12.33 10.16 -4.80
N LYS A 88 12.45 9.66 -6.04
CA LYS A 88 13.09 10.41 -7.13
C LYS A 88 12.34 11.71 -7.38
N THR A 89 11.01 11.65 -7.47
CA THR A 89 10.16 12.83 -7.69
C THR A 89 10.31 13.84 -6.54
N LEU A 90 10.39 13.36 -5.30
CA LEU A 90 10.62 14.19 -4.11
C LEU A 90 11.99 14.89 -4.09
N SER A 91 12.96 14.40 -4.87
CA SER A 91 14.29 15.00 -4.98
C SER A 91 14.40 16.08 -6.07
N GLU A 92 13.38 16.21 -6.91
CA GLU A 92 13.35 17.22 -7.98
C GLU A 92 13.11 18.63 -7.39
N ASN A 93 13.56 19.66 -8.13
CA ASN A 93 13.32 21.04 -7.75
C ASN A 93 11.90 21.49 -8.18
N ALA A 94 10.99 21.63 -7.22
CA ALA A 94 9.62 22.06 -7.43
C ALA A 94 9.20 23.08 -6.36
N THR A 95 8.13 23.84 -6.63
CA THR A 95 7.48 24.63 -5.58
C THR A 95 6.80 23.70 -4.58
N ASP A 96 6.51 24.21 -3.39
CA ASP A 96 5.83 23.47 -2.33
C ASP A 96 4.49 22.87 -2.80
N GLU A 97 3.72 23.63 -3.58
CA GLU A 97 2.42 23.21 -4.11
C GLU A 97 2.53 22.10 -5.17
N VAL A 98 3.51 22.20 -6.07
CA VAL A 98 3.77 21.18 -7.09
C VAL A 98 4.31 19.91 -6.42
N MET A 99 5.12 20.05 -5.37
CA MET A 99 5.63 18.92 -4.59
C MET A 99 4.49 18.17 -3.90
N ASP A 100 3.53 18.86 -3.29
CA ASP A 100 2.36 18.21 -2.68
C ASP A 100 1.50 17.46 -3.71
N ALA A 101 1.31 18.04 -4.91
CA ALA A 101 0.62 17.35 -6.00
C ALA A 101 1.37 16.09 -6.47
N ALA A 102 2.70 16.15 -6.52
CA ALA A 102 3.55 15.02 -6.87
C ALA A 102 3.51 13.92 -5.80
N ILE A 103 3.47 14.29 -4.52
CA ILE A 103 3.28 13.34 -3.40
C ILE A 103 1.96 12.59 -3.55
N ILE A 104 0.85 13.30 -3.82
CA ILE A 104 -0.44 12.65 -4.05
C ILE A 104 -0.35 11.67 -5.22
N ALA A 105 0.21 12.10 -6.35
CA ALA A 105 0.32 11.23 -7.53
C ALA A 105 1.14 9.95 -7.24
N ALA A 106 2.22 10.05 -6.46
CA ALA A 106 3.02 8.91 -6.04
C ALA A 106 2.23 7.99 -5.08
N SER A 107 1.57 8.56 -4.06
CA SER A 107 0.72 7.82 -3.13
C SER A 107 -0.38 7.06 -3.86
N GLN A 108 -1.10 7.69 -4.80
CA GLN A 108 -2.17 7.00 -5.53
C GLN A 108 -1.68 5.80 -6.35
N ARG A 109 -0.47 5.85 -6.91
CA ARG A 109 0.10 4.67 -7.61
C ARG A 109 0.37 3.52 -6.64
N ILE A 110 0.80 3.82 -5.42
CA ILE A 110 0.98 2.86 -4.33
C ILE A 110 -0.38 2.28 -3.93
N GLU A 111 -1.39 3.11 -3.65
CA GLU A 111 -2.74 2.64 -3.29
C GLU A 111 -3.32 1.72 -4.37
N HIS A 112 -3.18 2.09 -5.65
CA HIS A 112 -3.69 1.28 -6.76
C HIS A 112 -2.98 -0.09 -6.88
N TYR A 113 -1.70 -0.17 -6.52
CA TYR A 113 -0.99 -1.45 -6.45
C TYR A 113 -1.58 -2.31 -5.34
N GLU A 114 -1.78 -1.75 -4.15
CA GLU A 114 -2.30 -2.46 -2.98
C GLU A 114 -3.76 -2.88 -3.16
N ILE A 115 -4.61 -2.01 -3.72
CA ILE A 115 -6.00 -2.33 -4.08
C ILE A 115 -6.05 -3.55 -5.02
N SER A 116 -5.14 -3.62 -6.00
CA SER A 116 -5.06 -4.75 -6.92
C SER A 116 -4.61 -6.03 -6.19
N GLY A 117 -3.58 -5.94 -5.35
CA GLY A 117 -3.03 -7.06 -4.59
C GLY A 117 -4.03 -7.62 -3.58
N TYR A 118 -4.58 -6.78 -2.70
CA TYR A 118 -5.57 -7.18 -1.70
C TYR A 118 -6.86 -7.70 -2.32
N GLY A 119 -7.34 -7.09 -3.41
CA GLY A 119 -8.51 -7.58 -4.15
C GLY A 119 -8.29 -9.00 -4.68
N THR A 120 -7.10 -9.28 -5.20
CA THR A 120 -6.71 -10.59 -5.71
C THR A 120 -6.58 -11.61 -4.57
N ALA A 121 -5.83 -11.28 -3.53
CA ALA A 121 -5.60 -12.16 -2.38
C ALA A 121 -6.91 -12.51 -1.66
N ALA A 122 -7.80 -11.54 -1.45
CA ALA A 122 -9.12 -11.77 -0.87
C ALA A 122 -9.94 -12.76 -1.70
N HIS A 123 -9.96 -12.61 -3.02
CA HIS A 123 -10.70 -13.53 -3.90
C HIS A 123 -10.11 -14.95 -3.89
N TYR A 124 -8.78 -15.07 -3.84
CA TYR A 124 -8.13 -16.38 -3.70
C TYR A 124 -8.50 -17.05 -2.37
N ALA A 125 -8.45 -16.31 -1.26
CA ALA A 125 -8.84 -16.81 0.06
C ALA A 125 -10.29 -17.34 0.05
N GLU A 126 -11.23 -16.61 -0.55
CA GLU A 126 -12.62 -17.07 -0.71
C GLU A 126 -12.72 -18.34 -1.53
N ARG A 127 -11.97 -18.42 -2.63
CA ARG A 127 -12.03 -19.57 -3.53
C ARG A 127 -11.50 -20.84 -2.89
N LEU A 128 -10.53 -20.69 -1.99
CA LEU A 128 -9.89 -21.74 -1.21
C LEU A 128 -10.66 -22.09 0.09
N GLY A 129 -11.64 -21.26 0.49
CA GLY A 129 -12.46 -21.47 1.69
C GLY A 129 -11.85 -20.91 2.98
N TYR A 130 -10.93 -19.96 2.88
CA TYR A 130 -10.28 -19.30 4.01
C TYR A 130 -11.07 -18.05 4.41
N ASP A 131 -12.28 -18.25 4.95
CA ASP A 131 -13.25 -17.17 5.21
C ASP A 131 -12.69 -16.07 6.13
N GLU A 132 -11.95 -16.43 7.19
CA GLU A 132 -11.34 -15.44 8.09
C GLU A 132 -10.26 -14.61 7.38
N ALA A 133 -9.42 -15.24 6.57
CA ALA A 133 -8.40 -14.54 5.80
C ALA A 133 -9.03 -13.60 4.76
N ALA A 134 -10.05 -14.09 4.04
CA ALA A 134 -10.81 -13.28 3.08
C ALA A 134 -11.41 -12.03 3.74
N GLN A 135 -12.01 -12.18 4.93
CA GLN A 135 -12.57 -11.05 5.67
C GLN A 135 -11.50 -10.02 6.06
N LEU A 136 -10.36 -10.47 6.57
CA LEU A 136 -9.26 -9.58 6.97
C LEU A 136 -8.63 -8.86 5.77
N LEU A 137 -8.46 -9.55 4.65
CA LEU A 137 -7.94 -8.97 3.40
C LEU A 137 -8.91 -7.95 2.79
N ARG A 138 -10.22 -8.23 2.83
CA ARG A 138 -11.27 -7.27 2.43
C ARG A 138 -11.28 -6.03 3.31
N GLN A 139 -11.07 -6.19 4.62
CA GLN A 139 -10.97 -5.04 5.52
C GLN A 139 -9.81 -4.12 5.11
N THR A 140 -8.63 -4.68 4.79
CA THR A 140 -7.53 -3.87 4.28
C THR A 140 -7.87 -3.23 2.93
N LEU A 141 -8.44 -4.00 1.99
CA LEU A 141 -8.87 -3.46 0.69
C LEU A 141 -9.78 -2.23 0.83
N ASP A 142 -10.76 -2.28 1.74
CA ASP A 142 -11.69 -1.17 1.97
C ASP A 142 -10.97 0.07 2.53
N GLU A 143 -9.93 -0.12 3.34
CA GLU A 143 -9.09 0.97 3.87
C GLU A 143 -8.28 1.63 2.74
N GLU A 144 -7.65 0.86 1.84
CA GLU A 144 -6.87 1.44 0.73
C GLU A 144 -7.75 2.19 -0.26
N GLN A 145 -8.92 1.63 -0.59
CA GLN A 145 -9.89 2.32 -1.44
C GLN A 145 -10.35 3.64 -0.82
N LEU A 146 -10.53 3.66 0.50
CA LEU A 146 -10.88 4.88 1.21
C LEU A 146 -9.71 5.88 1.24
N THR A 147 -8.48 5.41 1.36
CA THR A 147 -7.28 6.25 1.30
C THR A 147 -7.11 6.90 -0.07
N ASP A 148 -7.21 6.13 -1.17
CA ASP A 148 -7.20 6.69 -2.53
C ASP A 148 -8.34 7.69 -2.75
N THR A 149 -9.54 7.41 -2.23
CA THR A 149 -10.67 8.36 -2.31
C THR A 149 -10.33 9.69 -1.62
N LYS A 150 -9.74 9.66 -0.41
CA LYS A 150 -9.31 10.87 0.31
C LYS A 150 -8.21 11.62 -0.45
N LEU A 151 -7.26 10.91 -1.07
CA LEU A 151 -6.21 11.51 -1.89
C LEU A 151 -6.79 12.22 -3.12
N ASN A 152 -7.74 11.58 -3.81
CA ASN A 152 -8.48 12.16 -4.92
C ASN A 152 -9.21 13.45 -4.53
N ASP A 153 -9.86 13.46 -3.37
CA ASP A 153 -10.58 14.64 -2.87
C ASP A 153 -9.62 15.79 -2.55
N LEU A 154 -8.46 15.51 -1.94
CA LEU A 154 -7.43 16.51 -1.68
C LEU A 154 -6.85 17.07 -2.98
N ALA A 155 -6.57 16.22 -3.96
CA ALA A 155 -6.05 16.62 -5.27
C ALA A 155 -7.01 17.57 -5.98
N LYS A 156 -8.28 17.15 -6.14
CA LYS A 156 -9.30 17.89 -6.90
C LYS A 156 -9.71 19.20 -6.22
N SER A 157 -9.88 19.17 -4.90
CA SER A 157 -10.52 20.27 -4.18
C SER A 157 -9.57 21.37 -3.78
N TYR A 158 -8.26 21.11 -3.74
CA TYR A 158 -7.34 22.07 -3.13
C TYR A 158 -5.92 22.02 -3.68
N ILE A 159 -5.28 20.85 -3.75
CA ILE A 159 -3.84 20.79 -4.02
C ILE A 159 -3.53 21.09 -5.49
N ASN A 160 -4.25 20.48 -6.44
CA ASN A 160 -4.00 20.76 -7.86
C ASN A 160 -4.32 22.20 -8.23
N GLN A 161 -5.33 22.81 -7.61
CA GLN A 161 -5.65 24.23 -7.83
C GLN A 161 -4.52 25.16 -7.36
N LYS A 162 -3.83 24.81 -6.27
CA LYS A 162 -2.68 25.57 -5.76
C LYS A 162 -1.42 25.42 -6.62
N ALA A 163 -1.29 24.31 -7.34
CA ALA A 163 -0.13 24.01 -8.18
C ALA A 163 -0.21 24.60 -9.60
N MET A 164 -1.31 25.29 -9.94
CA MET A 164 -1.53 25.98 -11.22
C MET A 164 -1.09 27.44 -11.15
#